data_AF-X1J0Q0-F1
#
_entry.id   AF-X1J0Q0-F1
#
_cell.length_a   1.000
_cell.length_b   1.000
_cell.length_c   1.000
_cell.angle_alpha   90.00
_cell.angle_beta   90.00
_cell.angle_gamma   90.00
#
_symmetry.space_group_name_H-M   'P 1'
#
loop_
_entity.id
_entity.type
_entity.pdbx_description
1 polymer ?
#
loop_
_entity_poly.entity_id
_entity_poly.type
_entity_poly.pdbx_seq_one_letter_code
_entity_poly.pdbx_strand_id
1 'polypeptide(L)'
;ITPMEPLWASEVAHAVIGVKRTEANEIVNRLLPKYENNLDNPPKGKKYQECYNIETLEPSREFIGLYGRIKKELTGYGLKFKY
;
A
#
# COMPACT_ATOMS: atom_id res chain seq x y z
N ILE A 1 -0.63 13.24 -5.56
CA ILE A 1 0.13 12.07 -6.03
C ILE A 1 1.58 12.24 -5.63
N THR A 2 2.18 11.24 -5.01
CA THR A 2 3.60 11.22 -4.64
C THR A 2 4.31 10.07 -5.36
N PRO A 3 5.65 9.98 -5.28
CA PRO A 3 6.38 8.81 -5.79
C PRO A 3 6.05 7.49 -5.09
N MET A 4 5.46 7.51 -3.88
CA MET A 4 5.15 6.28 -3.13
C MET A 4 4.03 5.45 -3.77
N GLU A 5 2.99 6.09 -4.33
CA GLU A 5 1.85 5.39 -4.93
C GLU A 5 2.24 4.49 -6.13
N PRO A 6 2.99 4.96 -7.14
CA PRO A 6 3.43 4.10 -8.23
C PRO A 6 4.47 3.06 -7.77
N LEU A 7 5.32 3.38 -6.79
CA LEU A 7 6.24 2.41 -6.19
C LEU A 7 5.46 1.26 -5.53
N TRP A 8 4.44 1.59 -4.74
CA TRP A 8 3.55 0.62 -4.10
C TRP A 8 2.89 -0.30 -5.12
N ALA A 9 2.30 0.28 -6.17
CA ALA A 9 1.64 -0.48 -7.22
C ALA A 9 2.63 -1.45 -7.90
N SER A 10 3.85 -0.99 -8.18
CA SER A 10 4.90 -1.80 -8.81
C SER A 10 5.35 -2.95 -7.90
N GLU A 11 5.55 -2.70 -6.60
CA GLU A 11 5.95 -3.73 -5.66
C GLU A 11 4.87 -4.79 -5.45
N VAL A 12 3.61 -4.39 -5.33
CA VAL A 12 2.47 -5.33 -5.24
C VAL A 12 2.38 -6.14 -6.54
N ALA A 13 2.53 -5.51 -7.71
CA ALA A 13 2.53 -6.19 -8.99
C ALA A 13 3.64 -7.25 -9.10
N HIS A 14 4.84 -6.95 -8.56
CA HIS A 14 5.91 -7.94 -8.47
C HIS A 14 5.65 -9.04 -7.44
N ALA A 15 5.06 -8.70 -6.29
CA ALA A 15 4.78 -9.64 -5.21
C ALA A 15 3.70 -10.69 -5.58
N VAL A 16 2.81 -10.37 -6.52
CA VAL A 16 1.78 -11.29 -7.00
C VAL A 16 2.25 -12.20 -8.14
N ILE A 17 3.47 -12.02 -8.66
CA ILE A 17 4.00 -12.89 -9.74
C ILE A 17 4.03 -14.34 -9.26
N GLY A 18 3.33 -15.22 -9.97
CA GLY A 18 3.25 -16.65 -9.68
C GLY A 18 2.19 -17.03 -8.63
N VAL A 19 1.45 -16.07 -8.08
CA VAL A 19 0.31 -16.33 -7.19
C VAL A 19 -0.87 -16.87 -8.02
N LYS A 20 -1.56 -17.90 -7.52
CA LYS A 20 -2.74 -18.43 -8.23
C LYS A 20 -3.89 -17.43 -8.16
N ARG A 21 -4.75 -17.42 -9.19
CA ARG A 21 -5.94 -16.54 -9.21
C ARG A 21 -6.84 -16.73 -7.99
N THR A 22 -6.99 -17.97 -7.50
CA THR A 22 -7.78 -18.28 -6.31
C THR A 22 -7.20 -17.67 -5.04
N GLU A 23 -5.88 -17.79 -4.86
CA GLU A 23 -5.16 -17.20 -3.72
C GLU A 23 -5.20 -15.66 -3.78
N ALA A 24 -5.00 -15.08 -4.97
CA ALA A 24 -5.13 -13.64 -5.17
C ALA A 24 -6.55 -13.13 -4.83
N ASN A 25 -7.58 -13.89 -5.22
CA ASN A 25 -8.97 -13.57 -4.90
C ASN A 25 -9.24 -13.60 -3.38
N GLU A 26 -8.65 -14.56 -2.66
CA GLU A 26 -8.73 -14.59 -1.18
C GLU A 26 -8.10 -13.35 -0.55
N ILE A 27 -6.94 -12.90 -1.06
CA ILE A 27 -6.29 -11.67 -0.58
C ILE A 27 -7.20 -10.46 -0.80
N VAL A 28 -7.78 -10.31 -2.00
CA VAL A 28 -8.70 -9.20 -2.31
C VAL A 28 -9.93 -9.24 -1.40
N ASN A 29 -10.53 -10.41 -1.19
CA ASN A 29 -11.70 -10.57 -0.31
C ASN A 29 -11.40 -10.27 1.16
N ARG A 30 -10.14 -10.40 1.61
CA ARG A 30 -9.73 -9.95 2.95
C ARG A 30 -9.55 -8.44 3.03
N LEU A 31 -9.14 -7.80 1.94
CA LEU A 31 -8.90 -6.35 1.89
C LEU A 31 -10.19 -5.55 1.73
N LEU A 32 -11.11 -6.03 0.90
CA LEU A 32 -12.32 -5.30 0.51
C LEU A 32 -13.16 -4.79 1.72
N PRO A 33 -13.45 -5.62 2.75
CA PRO A 33 -14.24 -5.19 3.90
C PRO A 33 -13.62 -4.05 4.71
N LYS A 34 -12.30 -3.82 4.58
CA LYS A 34 -11.61 -2.73 5.26
C LYS A 34 -11.93 -1.35 4.68
N TYR A 35 -12.41 -1.29 3.45
CA TYR A 35 -12.65 -0.05 2.72
C TYR A 35 -14.13 0.20 2.40
N GLU A 36 -14.92 -0.86 2.21
CA GLU A 36 -16.33 -0.78 1.79
C GLU A 36 -17.19 0.16 2.64
N ASN A 37 -17.03 0.10 3.97
CA ASN A 37 -17.81 0.93 4.90
C ASN A 37 -17.41 2.42 4.90
N ASN A 38 -16.35 2.79 4.18
CA ASN A 38 -15.81 4.15 4.19
C ASN A 38 -15.63 4.73 2.78
N LEU A 39 -16.30 4.15 1.77
CA LEU A 39 -16.25 4.63 0.39
C LEU A 39 -16.90 6.00 0.20
N ASP A 40 -17.97 6.30 0.96
CA ASP A 40 -18.66 7.59 0.90
C ASP A 40 -17.87 8.71 1.58
N ASN A 41 -17.02 8.38 2.56
CA ASN A 41 -16.24 9.33 3.32
C ASN A 41 -14.78 8.89 3.53
N PRO A 42 -14.00 8.70 2.44
CA PRO A 42 -12.64 8.24 2.55
C PRO A 42 -11.75 9.30 3.22
N PRO A 43 -10.65 8.89 3.90
CA PRO A 43 -9.70 9.87 4.44
C PRO A 43 -9.15 10.73 3.31
N LYS A 44 -9.13 12.05 3.52
CA LYS A 44 -8.71 13.04 2.50
C LYS A 44 -7.27 12.84 1.98
N GLY A 45 -6.45 12.12 2.73
CA GLY A 45 -5.02 11.96 2.46
C GLY A 45 -4.22 13.21 2.83
N LYS A 46 -2.98 13.27 2.33
CA LYS A 46 -2.03 14.36 2.57
C LYS A 46 -1.49 14.88 1.23
N LYS A 47 -1.24 16.18 1.15
CA LYS A 47 -0.48 16.79 0.06
C LYS A 47 0.96 16.32 0.12
N TYR A 48 1.67 16.43 -1.00
CA TYR A 48 3.09 16.08 -1.07
C TYR A 48 3.90 16.78 0.03
N GLN A 49 3.69 18.09 0.22
CA GLN A 49 4.37 18.90 1.24
C GLN A 49 4.09 18.47 2.69
N GLU A 50 3.00 17.73 2.92
CA GLU A 50 2.59 17.26 4.26
C GLU A 50 3.13 15.85 4.56
N CYS A 51 3.60 15.12 3.54
CA CYS A 51 4.11 13.76 3.69
C CYS A 51 5.53 13.56 3.14
N TYR A 52 6.19 14.61 2.65
CA TYR A 52 7.57 14.63 2.19
C TYR A 52 8.36 15.78 2.79
N ASN A 53 9.65 15.56 3.00
CA ASN A 53 10.61 16.65 3.16
C ASN A 53 10.90 17.26 1.78
N ILE A 54 10.55 18.53 1.60
CA ILE A 54 10.69 19.23 0.31
C ILE A 54 12.16 19.48 -0.05
N GLU A 55 13.03 19.61 0.95
CA GLU A 55 14.47 19.85 0.73
C GLU A 55 15.19 18.58 0.32
N THR A 56 14.90 17.45 0.98
CA THR A 56 15.57 16.17 0.71
C THR A 56 14.85 15.30 -0.31
N LEU A 57 13.59 15.64 -0.65
CA LEU A 57 12.70 14.86 -1.51
C LEU A 57 12.37 13.46 -0.97
N GLU A 58 12.51 13.27 0.34
CA GLU A 58 12.28 11.99 1.01
C GLU A 58 10.90 11.94 1.70
N PRO A 59 10.24 10.76 1.74
CA PRO A 59 8.99 10.59 2.46
C PRO A 59 9.17 10.78 3.96
N SER A 60 8.13 11.28 4.62
CA SER A 60 8.13 11.47 6.07
C SER A 60 8.21 10.13 6.80
N ARG A 61 8.74 10.15 8.04
CA ARG A 61 8.80 8.95 8.90
C ARG A 61 7.43 8.30 9.10
N GLU A 62 6.38 9.12 9.17
CA GLU A 62 5.01 8.62 9.28
C GLU A 62 4.59 7.84 8.04
N PHE A 63 4.90 8.35 6.84
CA PHE A 63 4.56 7.68 5.59
C PHE A 63 5.35 6.37 5.43
N ILE A 64 6.65 6.38 5.75
CA ILE A 64 7.48 5.16 5.79
C ILE A 64 6.90 4.14 6.78
N GLY A 65 6.49 4.60 7.96
CA GLY A 65 5.87 3.74 8.97
C GLY A 65 4.54 3.13 8.52
N LEU A 66 3.69 3.91 7.85
CA LEU A 66 2.46 3.41 7.23
C LEU A 66 2.78 2.34 6.18
N TYR A 67 3.72 2.63 5.29
CA TYR A 67 4.15 1.73 4.23
C TYR A 67 4.62 0.38 4.78
N GLY A 68 5.48 0.39 5.79
CA GLY A 68 5.97 -0.82 6.44
C GLY A 68 4.87 -1.64 7.13
N ARG A 69 3.89 -0.99 7.76
CA ARG A 69 2.74 -1.68 8.37
C ARG A 69 1.90 -2.40 7.32
N ILE A 70 1.61 -1.76 6.19
CA ILE A 70 0.82 -2.38 5.11
C ILE A 70 1.60 -3.52 4.43
N LYS A 71 2.91 -3.36 4.19
CA LYS A 71 3.76 -4.47 3.72
C LYS A 71 3.66 -5.68 4.65
N LYS A 72 3.81 -5.46 5.95
CA LYS A 72 3.74 -6.54 6.96
C LYS A 72 2.37 -7.22 6.96
N GLU A 73 1.29 -6.45 6.88
CA GLU A 73 -0.07 -6.99 6.79
C GLU A 73 -0.24 -7.88 5.55
N LEU A 74 0.16 -7.39 4.37
CA LEU A 74 0.03 -8.12 3.12
C LEU A 74 0.94 -9.36 3.05
N THR A 75 2.11 -9.31 3.69
CA THR A 75 2.93 -10.52 3.89
C THR A 75 2.19 -11.56 4.72
N GLY A 76 1.42 -11.13 5.73
CA GLY A 76 0.51 -12.00 6.50
C GLY A 76 -0.61 -12.62 5.67
N TYR A 77 -0.95 -12.04 4.52
CA TYR A 77 -1.90 -12.61 3.55
C TYR A 77 -1.24 -13.48 2.48
N GLY A 78 0.08 -13.63 2.51
CA GLY A 78 0.83 -14.52 1.61
C GLY A 78 1.60 -13.81 0.49
N LEU A 79 1.56 -12.49 0.40
CA LEU A 79 2.41 -11.76 -0.56
C LEU A 79 3.88 -11.80 -0.14
N LYS A 80 4.77 -11.87 -1.15
CA LYS A 80 6.22 -11.90 -0.93
C LYS A 80 6.86 -10.69 -1.60
N PHE A 81 7.04 -9.62 -0.82
CA PHE A 81 7.76 -8.44 -1.27
C PHE A 81 9.26 -8.75 -1.38
N LYS A 82 9.84 -8.46 -2.55
CA LYS A 82 11.28 -8.63 -2.82
C LYS A 82 12.07 -7.31 -2.73
N TYR A 83 11.35 -6.20 -2.82
CA TYR A 83 11.85 -4.83 -2.85
C TYR A 83 11.11 -4.03 -1.77
#